data_AF-A0A1N7A489-F1
#
_entry.id   AF-A0A1N7A489-F1
#
_cell.length_a   1.000
_cell.length_b   1.000
_cell.length_c   1.000
_cell.angle_alpha   90.00
_cell.angle_beta   90.00
_cell.angle_gamma   90.00
#
_symmetry.space_group_name_H-M   'P 1'
#
loop_
_entity.id
_entity.type
_entity.pdbx_description
1 polymer ?
#
loop_
_entity_poly.entity_id
_entity_poly.type
_entity_poly.pdbx_seq_one_letter_code
_entity_poly.pdbx_strand_id
1 'polypeptide(L)'
;MPLYLLRLLLLSALLLVSALPALAQRNIRVSGTVLEPDKTTPIPGAGVIRYGTNYGVISDAEGKFLIDIDQSDTLLIRAVGFKPLLYLPRNLPVSELRVNIVLQPDSVMLGEVEITSRPSEEMIRRALRNMKTEEPEYVKRKGYRPELEPGPPPPPVAPTPLSPISLLYDMFSKEGKQNQKLQQLLMIQELKRRREEKENYNRFFKDNTGYEIDR
;
A
#
# COMPACT_ATOMS: atom_id res chain seq x y z
N MET A 1 -39.28 -34.49 -37.30
CA MET A 1 -38.45 -34.40 -36.08
C MET A 1 -37.08 -33.69 -36.20
N PRO A 2 -36.53 -33.27 -37.37
CA PRO A 2 -35.22 -32.57 -37.39
C PRO A 2 -35.30 -31.03 -37.23
N LEU A 3 -36.45 -30.40 -37.52
CA LEU A 3 -36.56 -28.94 -37.52
C LEU A 3 -36.53 -28.29 -36.13
N TYR A 4 -37.07 -28.98 -35.11
CA TYR A 4 -37.11 -28.47 -33.74
C TYR A 4 -35.74 -28.52 -33.06
N LEU A 5 -34.95 -29.56 -33.36
CA LEU A 5 -33.59 -29.71 -32.84
C LEU A 5 -32.67 -28.61 -33.39
N LEU A 6 -32.80 -28.31 -34.69
CA LEU A 6 -32.06 -27.21 -35.33
C LEU A 6 -32.46 -25.84 -34.74
N ARG A 7 -33.76 -25.61 -34.49
CA ARG A 7 -34.26 -24.39 -33.85
C ARG A 7 -33.75 -24.23 -32.42
N LEU A 8 -33.73 -25.31 -31.63
CA LEU A 8 -33.18 -25.31 -30.27
C LEU A 8 -31.68 -25.00 -30.27
N LEU A 9 -30.92 -25.58 -31.21
CA LEU A 9 -29.48 -25.34 -31.34
C LEU A 9 -29.17 -23.90 -31.76
N LEU A 10 -29.96 -23.32 -32.66
CA LEU A 10 -29.88 -21.90 -33.04
C LEU A 10 -30.21 -20.97 -31.87
N LEU A 11 -31.24 -21.29 -31.08
CA LEU A 11 -31.60 -20.54 -29.87
C LEU A 11 -30.51 -20.62 -28.79
N SER A 12 -29.91 -21.79 -28.57
CA SER A 12 -28.80 -21.93 -27.61
C SER A 12 -27.55 -21.18 -28.05
N ALA A 13 -27.24 -21.20 -29.35
CA ALA A 13 -26.11 -20.45 -29.90
C ALA A 13 -26.34 -18.93 -29.80
N LEU A 14 -27.56 -18.45 -30.08
CA LEU A 14 -27.93 -17.05 -29.92
C LEU A 14 -27.85 -16.59 -28.46
N LEU A 15 -28.29 -17.43 -27.52
CA LEU A 15 -28.18 -17.17 -26.08
C LEU A 15 -26.70 -17.09 -25.65
N LEU A 16 -25.85 -17.99 -26.14
CA LEU A 16 -24.42 -18.00 -25.83
C LEU A 16 -23.70 -16.74 -26.34
N VAL A 17 -24.03 -16.31 -27.57
CA VAL A 17 -23.46 -15.09 -28.18
C VAL A 17 -23.95 -13.83 -27.44
N SER A 18 -25.19 -13.82 -26.94
CA SER A 18 -25.72 -12.72 -26.15
C SER A 18 -25.09 -12.55 -24.76
N ALA A 19 -24.40 -13.58 -24.25
CA ALA A 19 -23.70 -13.55 -22.96
C ALA A 19 -22.26 -13.01 -23.04
N LEU A 20 -21.72 -12.80 -24.26
CA LEU A 20 -20.38 -12.29 -24.49
C LEU A 20 -20.12 -10.81 -24.10
N PRO A 21 -21.09 -9.86 -24.04
CA PRO A 21 -20.76 -8.46 -23.75
C PRO A 21 -20.43 -8.20 -22.27
N ALA A 22 -20.45 -9.22 -21.40
CA ALA A 22 -20.11 -9.09 -19.98
C ALA A 22 -18.61 -9.00 -19.69
N LEU A 23 -17.74 -9.21 -20.69
CA LEU A 23 -16.27 -9.13 -20.55
C LEU A 23 -15.66 -7.88 -21.19
N ALA A 24 -16.47 -6.90 -21.62
CA ALA A 24 -15.94 -5.64 -22.10
C ALA A 24 -15.24 -4.90 -20.93
N GLN A 25 -13.92 -4.76 -21.02
CA GLN A 25 -13.15 -3.83 -20.18
C GLN A 25 -13.89 -2.50 -20.15
N ARG A 26 -14.36 -2.12 -18.96
CA ARG A 26 -15.06 -0.85 -18.78
C ARG A 26 -14.03 0.26 -18.80
N ASN A 27 -13.72 0.73 -20.00
CA ASN A 27 -12.96 1.95 -20.20
C ASN A 27 -13.77 3.11 -19.59
N ILE A 28 -13.13 3.87 -18.71
CA ILE A 28 -13.68 5.09 -18.13
C ILE A 28 -12.98 6.26 -18.82
N ARG A 29 -13.79 7.23 -19.25
CA ARG A 29 -13.30 8.52 -19.71
C ARG A 29 -13.11 9.44 -18.51
N VAL A 30 -11.88 9.78 -18.18
CA VAL A 30 -11.58 10.74 -17.12
C VAL A 30 -11.34 12.11 -17.75
N SER A 31 -12.19 13.07 -17.42
CA SER A 31 -12.03 14.48 -17.78
C SER A 31 -11.77 15.31 -16.53
N GLY A 32 -11.06 16.42 -16.67
CA GLY A 32 -10.77 17.23 -15.50
C GLY A 32 -9.92 18.45 -15.77
N THR A 33 -9.65 19.20 -14.71
CA THR A 33 -8.75 20.36 -14.73
C THR A 33 -7.66 20.18 -13.68
N VAL A 34 -6.41 20.43 -14.06
CA VAL A 34 -5.26 20.48 -13.15
C VAL A 34 -5.10 21.92 -12.64
N LEU A 35 -5.07 22.07 -11.33
CA LEU A 35 -5.10 23.35 -10.62
C LEU A 35 -3.96 23.45 -9.60
N GLU A 36 -3.58 24.68 -9.27
CA GLU A 36 -2.69 25.02 -8.16
C GLU A 36 -3.40 24.88 -6.79
N PRO A 37 -2.67 24.95 -5.65
CA PRO A 37 -3.25 24.88 -4.31
C PRO A 37 -4.40 25.87 -4.06
N ASP A 38 -4.37 27.01 -4.74
CA ASP A 38 -5.39 28.07 -4.65
C ASP A 38 -6.72 27.69 -5.34
N LYS A 39 -6.77 26.56 -6.06
CA LYS A 39 -7.94 25.98 -6.76
C LYS A 39 -8.55 26.87 -7.86
N THR A 40 -7.95 28.01 -8.16
CA THR A 40 -8.41 28.97 -9.17
C THR A 40 -7.46 29.03 -10.36
N THR A 41 -6.15 28.93 -10.12
CA THR A 41 -5.13 28.97 -11.16
C THR A 41 -4.97 27.60 -11.83
N PRO A 42 -5.21 27.48 -13.15
CA PRO A 42 -4.95 26.25 -13.88
C PRO A 42 -3.47 26.06 -14.16
N ILE A 43 -3.03 24.79 -14.22
CA ILE A 43 -1.66 24.41 -14.56
C ILE A 43 -1.63 23.92 -16.02
N PRO A 44 -1.16 24.75 -16.96
CA PRO A 44 -1.01 24.33 -18.35
C PRO A 44 0.18 23.39 -18.53
N GLY A 45 0.09 22.45 -19.46
CA GLY A 45 1.19 21.54 -19.78
C GLY A 45 1.47 20.47 -18.73
N ALA A 46 0.55 20.21 -17.80
CA ALA A 46 0.65 19.10 -16.86
C ALA A 46 0.49 17.76 -17.62
N GLY A 47 1.39 16.82 -17.38
CA GLY A 47 1.31 15.48 -17.94
C GLY A 47 0.40 14.58 -17.10
N VAL A 48 -0.63 14.01 -17.72
CA VAL A 48 -1.54 13.02 -17.13
C VAL A 48 -1.28 11.68 -17.77
N ILE A 49 -0.63 10.78 -17.05
CA ILE A 49 -0.06 9.54 -17.59
C ILE A 49 -0.66 8.35 -16.85
N ARG A 50 -1.01 7.26 -17.56
CA ARG A 50 -1.36 6.01 -16.89
C ARG A 50 -0.11 5.39 -16.27
N TYR A 51 -0.15 5.18 -14.96
CA TYR A 51 0.95 4.65 -14.19
C TYR A 51 1.41 3.28 -14.72
N GLY A 52 2.72 3.12 -14.89
CA GLY A 52 3.33 1.91 -15.45
C GLY A 52 3.27 1.78 -16.98
N THR A 53 2.72 2.78 -17.69
CA THR A 53 2.64 2.75 -19.16
C THR A 53 3.07 4.08 -19.79
N ASN A 54 3.34 4.06 -21.09
CA ASN A 54 3.69 5.27 -21.86
C ASN A 54 2.45 6.00 -22.44
N TYR A 55 1.25 5.56 -22.09
CA TYR A 55 0.02 6.20 -22.53
C TYR A 55 -0.34 7.37 -21.60
N GLY A 56 -0.48 8.56 -22.16
CA GLY A 56 -0.80 9.76 -21.42
C GLY A 56 -1.17 10.92 -22.33
N VAL A 57 -1.74 11.96 -21.73
CA VAL A 57 -2.16 13.20 -22.38
C VAL A 57 -1.56 14.39 -21.64
N ILE A 58 -1.49 15.54 -22.31
CA ILE A 58 -1.00 16.79 -21.74
C ILE A 58 -2.20 17.73 -21.55
N SER A 59 -2.24 18.47 -20.45
CA SER A 59 -3.30 19.46 -20.22
C SER A 59 -3.18 20.67 -21.16
N ASP A 60 -4.32 21.24 -21.54
CA ASP A 60 -4.41 22.43 -22.39
C ASP A 60 -4.03 23.73 -21.64
N ALA A 61 -4.19 24.89 -22.30
CA ALA A 61 -3.88 26.20 -21.72
C ALA A 61 -4.76 26.53 -20.50
N GLU A 62 -5.98 26.00 -20.45
CA GLU A 62 -6.91 26.10 -19.33
C GLU A 62 -6.72 24.98 -18.30
N GLY A 63 -5.67 24.17 -18.42
CA GLY A 63 -5.33 23.06 -17.51
C GLY A 63 -6.26 21.85 -17.64
N LYS A 64 -7.13 21.80 -18.66
CA LYS A 64 -8.06 20.70 -18.87
C LYS A 64 -7.39 19.52 -19.55
N PHE A 65 -7.85 18.32 -19.23
CA PHE A 65 -7.39 17.08 -19.83
C PHE A 65 -8.54 16.10 -20.03
N LEU A 66 -8.34 15.15 -20.94
CA LEU A 66 -9.26 14.05 -21.21
C LEU A 66 -8.45 12.81 -21.56
N ILE A 67 -8.63 11.73 -20.79
CA ILE A 67 -7.92 10.47 -20.98
C ILE A 67 -8.87 9.28 -20.77
N ASP A 68 -8.76 8.29 -21.64
CA ASP A 68 -9.50 7.03 -21.51
C ASP A 68 -8.59 6.00 -20.80
N ILE A 69 -9.06 5.41 -19.69
CA ILE A 69 -8.31 4.44 -18.87
C ILE A 69 -9.21 3.30 -18.38
N ASP A 70 -8.61 2.20 -17.91
CA ASP A 70 -9.36 1.13 -17.26
C ASP A 70 -9.76 1.52 -15.81
N GLN A 71 -10.83 0.92 -15.27
CA GLN A 71 -11.29 1.24 -13.90
C GLN A 71 -10.23 0.98 -12.82
N SER A 72 -9.31 0.05 -13.07
CA SER A 72 -8.23 -0.33 -12.15
C SER A 72 -6.96 0.50 -12.31
N ASP A 73 -6.88 1.37 -13.31
CA ASP A 73 -5.66 2.10 -13.64
C ASP A 73 -5.46 3.30 -12.71
N THR A 74 -4.21 3.54 -12.33
CA THR A 74 -3.81 4.74 -11.58
C THR A 74 -3.28 5.79 -12.55
N LEU A 75 -3.67 7.04 -12.37
CA LEU A 75 -3.13 8.18 -13.11
C LEU A 75 -1.99 8.82 -12.32
N LEU A 76 -0.88 9.07 -13.00
CA LEU A 76 0.24 9.89 -12.55
C LEU A 76 0.09 11.28 -13.18
N ILE A 77 -0.12 12.28 -12.34
CA ILE A 77 -0.18 13.68 -12.75
C ILE A 77 1.12 14.34 -12.31
N ARG A 78 1.82 14.97 -13.27
CA ARG A 78 3.07 15.66 -13.01
C ARG A 78 3.15 16.97 -13.78
N ALA A 79 3.74 17.99 -13.17
CA ALA A 79 4.06 19.25 -13.78
C ALA A 79 5.41 19.74 -13.28
N VAL A 80 6.08 20.61 -14.04
CA VAL A 80 7.37 21.18 -13.64
C VAL A 80 7.15 22.10 -12.43
N GLY A 81 7.93 21.91 -11.36
CA GLY A 81 7.82 22.69 -10.12
C GLY A 81 6.72 22.20 -9.17
N PHE A 82 6.09 21.06 -9.44
CA PHE A 82 5.06 20.46 -8.58
C PHE A 82 5.39 19.01 -8.24
N LYS A 83 4.92 18.57 -7.07
CA LYS A 83 5.05 17.18 -6.63
C LYS A 83 4.16 16.28 -7.48
N PRO A 84 4.68 15.12 -7.94
CA PRO A 84 3.87 14.16 -8.68
C PRO A 84 2.74 13.62 -7.78
N LEU A 85 1.54 13.53 -8.34
CA LEU A 85 0.37 13.01 -7.64
C LEU A 85 -0.12 11.72 -8.32
N LEU A 86 -0.34 10.69 -7.52
CA LEU A 86 -1.04 9.47 -7.96
C LEU A 86 -2.51 9.60 -7.64
N TYR A 87 -3.35 9.52 -8.67
CA TYR A 87 -4.80 9.59 -8.59
C TYR A 87 -5.40 8.24 -9.02
N LEU A 88 -6.12 7.60 -8.10
CA LEU A 88 -6.89 6.40 -8.39
C LEU A 88 -8.37 6.79 -8.60
N PRO A 89 -8.94 6.56 -9.80
CA PRO A 89 -10.38 6.71 -10.00
C PRO A 89 -11.11 5.77 -9.04
N ARG A 90 -12.12 6.28 -8.31
CA ARG A 90 -12.95 5.39 -7.47
C ARG A 90 -13.65 4.38 -8.37
N ASN A 91 -13.81 3.13 -7.88
CA ASN A 91 -14.59 2.04 -8.51
C ASN A 91 -16.09 2.36 -8.56
N LEU A 92 -16.46 3.48 -9.20
CA LEU A 92 -17.82 3.87 -9.46
C LEU A 92 -18.24 3.26 -10.81
N PRO A 93 -19.45 2.73 -10.95
CA PRO A 93 -19.97 2.19 -12.21
C PRO A 93 -20.36 3.33 -13.16
N VAL A 94 -19.42 4.21 -13.50
CA VAL A 94 -19.65 5.41 -14.31
C VAL A 94 -18.71 5.38 -15.51
N SER A 95 -19.25 5.68 -16.69
CA SER A 95 -18.49 5.71 -17.95
C SER A 95 -17.64 6.98 -18.11
N GLU A 96 -18.03 8.07 -17.45
CA GLU A 96 -17.32 9.35 -17.46
C GLU A 96 -17.11 9.89 -16.04
N LEU A 97 -15.89 10.26 -15.71
CA LEU A 97 -15.51 10.80 -14.41
C LEU A 97 -14.91 12.19 -14.59
N ARG A 98 -15.56 13.23 -14.02
CA ARG A 98 -15.03 14.59 -14.01
C ARG A 98 -14.35 14.91 -12.68
N VAL A 99 -13.09 15.33 -12.72
CA VAL A 99 -12.26 15.56 -11.50
C VAL A 99 -11.48 16.87 -11.56
N ASN A 100 -11.31 17.50 -10.41
CA ASN A 100 -10.39 18.62 -10.26
C ASN A 100 -9.17 18.10 -9.50
N ILE A 101 -8.00 18.19 -10.12
CA ILE A 101 -6.74 17.67 -9.57
C ILE A 101 -5.91 18.86 -9.10
N VAL A 102 -5.60 18.90 -7.81
CA VAL A 102 -4.79 19.98 -7.22
C VAL A 102 -3.38 19.45 -6.98
N LEU A 103 -2.39 20.07 -7.63
CA LEU A 103 -0.98 19.74 -7.42
C LEU A 103 -0.37 20.62 -6.34
N GLN A 104 0.54 20.04 -5.55
CA GLN A 104 1.29 20.78 -4.53
C GLN A 104 2.63 21.24 -5.11
N PRO A 105 3.04 22.50 -4.90
CA PRO A 105 4.33 22.98 -5.37
C PRO A 105 5.46 22.18 -4.72
N ASP A 106 6.49 21.88 -5.50
CA ASP A 106 7.71 21.23 -5.04
C ASP A 106 8.78 22.29 -4.78
N SER A 107 8.52 23.15 -3.79
CA SER A 107 9.48 24.14 -3.34
C SER A 107 10.50 23.47 -2.42
N VAL A 108 11.69 23.20 -2.94
CA VAL A 108 12.85 22.82 -2.12
C VAL A 108 13.45 24.11 -1.58
N MET A 109 13.22 24.38 -0.29
CA MET A 109 13.96 25.43 0.42
C MET A 109 15.39 24.94 0.63
N LEU A 110 16.34 25.52 -0.11
CA LEU A 110 17.75 25.24 0.11
C LEU A 110 18.18 25.85 1.44
N GLY A 111 18.93 25.09 2.23
CA GLY A 111 19.56 25.61 3.45
C GLY A 111 20.59 26.69 3.13
N GLU A 112 20.82 27.58 4.09
CA GLU A 112 21.88 28.58 3.99
C GLU A 112 23.25 27.89 3.86
N VAL A 113 24.07 28.36 2.92
CA VAL A 113 25.43 27.87 2.74
C VAL A 113 26.36 28.75 3.59
N GLU A 114 26.80 28.24 4.73
CA GLU A 114 27.79 28.93 5.56
C GLU A 114 29.18 28.79 4.91
N ILE A 115 29.66 29.87 4.28
CA ILE A 115 31.00 29.93 3.71
C ILE A 115 31.98 30.20 4.84
N THR A 116 32.56 29.13 5.40
CA THR A 116 33.63 29.26 6.39
C THR A 116 34.99 29.41 5.71
N SER A 117 35.80 30.37 6.18
CA SER A 117 37.20 30.49 5.76
C SER A 117 37.99 29.24 6.18
N ARG A 118 39.04 28.90 5.42
CA ARG A 118 39.88 27.73 5.74
C ARG A 118 40.43 27.86 7.17
N PRO A 119 40.18 26.89 8.08
CA PRO A 119 40.68 26.95 9.45
C PRO A 119 42.22 26.96 9.47
N SER A 120 42.81 27.64 10.43
CA SER A 120 44.27 27.68 10.60
C SER A 120 44.83 26.29 10.91
N GLU A 121 46.10 26.05 10.55
CA GLU A 121 46.73 24.73 10.75
C GLU A 121 46.73 24.31 12.23
N GLU A 122 46.88 25.28 13.14
CA GLU A 122 46.82 25.05 14.59
C GLU A 122 45.43 24.60 15.06
N MET A 123 44.36 25.22 14.54
CA MET A 123 42.99 24.83 14.84
C MET A 123 42.70 23.41 14.36
N ILE A 124 43.17 23.05 13.16
CA ILE A 124 43.01 21.70 12.61
C ILE A 124 43.71 20.68 13.50
N ARG A 125 44.96 20.93 13.89
CA ARG A 125 45.71 20.02 14.79
C ARG A 125 45.04 19.86 16.15
N ARG A 126 44.48 20.95 16.70
CA ARG A 126 43.75 20.91 17.98
C ARG A 126 42.42 20.15 17.86
N ALA A 127 41.68 20.37 16.77
CA ALA A 127 40.43 19.66 16.50
C ALA A 127 40.69 18.16 16.33
N LEU A 128 41.70 17.76 15.55
CA LEU A 128 42.08 16.36 15.37
C LEU A 128 42.46 15.68 16.69
N ARG A 129 43.14 16.40 17.60
CA ARG A 129 43.53 15.87 18.91
C ARG A 129 42.32 15.66 19.84
N ASN A 130 41.32 16.52 19.74
CA ASN A 130 40.15 16.52 20.63
C ASN A 130 38.93 15.82 20.00
N MET A 131 39.02 15.43 18.73
CA MET A 131 37.95 14.72 18.04
C MET A 131 37.76 13.37 18.70
N LYS A 132 36.58 13.17 19.28
CA LYS A 132 36.18 11.86 19.78
C LYS A 132 36.00 10.95 18.57
N THR A 133 36.84 9.93 18.46
CA THR A 133 36.64 8.90 17.43
C THR A 133 35.40 8.13 17.81
N GLU A 134 34.33 8.28 17.05
CA GLU A 134 33.17 7.40 17.18
C GLU A 134 33.62 6.02 16.66
N GLU A 135 33.61 5.03 17.55
CA GLU A 135 33.83 3.66 17.12
C GLU A 135 32.69 3.30 16.15
N PRO A 136 33.00 2.81 14.94
CA PRO A 136 31.94 2.40 14.03
C PRO A 136 31.08 1.37 14.75
N GLU A 137 29.77 1.52 14.64
CA GLU A 137 28.83 0.62 15.28
C GLU A 137 28.95 -0.76 14.63
N TYR A 138 29.77 -1.61 15.23
CA TYR A 138 29.94 -2.98 14.78
C TYR A 138 28.68 -3.76 15.14
N VAL A 139 27.81 -3.96 14.15
CA VAL A 139 26.75 -4.96 14.24
C VAL A 139 27.43 -6.32 14.49
N LYS A 140 27.35 -6.83 15.72
CA LYS A 140 28.01 -8.08 16.17
C LYS A 140 27.76 -9.30 15.26
N ARG A 141 26.72 -9.26 14.42
CA ARG A 141 26.38 -10.31 13.46
C ARG A 141 26.08 -9.71 12.09
N LYS A 142 27.13 -9.57 11.26
CA LYS A 142 26.98 -9.23 9.84
C LYS A 142 26.21 -10.37 9.16
N GLY A 143 25.01 -10.10 8.66
CA GLY A 143 24.16 -11.12 8.01
C GLY A 143 23.11 -11.80 8.89
N TYR A 144 22.85 -11.31 10.11
CA TYR A 144 21.68 -11.74 10.87
C TYR A 144 20.41 -11.37 10.11
N ARG A 145 19.72 -12.37 9.56
CA ARG A 145 18.34 -12.25 9.11
C ARG A 145 17.46 -12.62 10.30
N PRO A 146 16.53 -11.75 10.73
CA PRO A 146 15.54 -12.16 11.71
C PRO A 146 14.85 -13.41 11.17
N GLU A 147 14.68 -14.42 12.01
CA GLU A 147 13.71 -15.48 11.73
C GLU A 147 12.38 -14.77 11.43
N LEU A 148 11.68 -15.15 10.36
CA LEU A 148 10.33 -14.65 10.12
C LEU A 148 9.54 -14.96 11.39
N GLU A 149 8.93 -13.95 12.01
CA GLU A 149 8.07 -14.19 13.16
C GLU A 149 7.10 -15.30 12.74
N PRO A 150 7.06 -16.45 13.46
CA PRO A 150 6.08 -17.46 13.15
C PRO A 150 4.72 -16.75 13.18
N GLY A 151 3.87 -17.01 12.19
CA GLY A 151 2.56 -16.38 12.13
C GLY A 151 1.82 -16.51 13.46
N PRO A 152 0.80 -15.68 13.72
CA PRO A 152 -0.05 -15.88 14.90
C PRO A 152 -0.44 -17.35 14.97
N PRO A 153 -0.41 -17.97 16.18
CA PRO A 153 -0.78 -19.37 16.31
C PRO A 153 -2.15 -19.56 15.66
N PRO A 154 -2.37 -20.65 14.92
CA PRO A 154 -3.65 -20.89 14.28
C PRO A 154 -4.74 -20.75 15.35
N PRO A 155 -5.86 -20.06 15.03
CA PRO A 155 -6.93 -19.92 16.00
C PRO A 155 -7.33 -21.32 16.51
N PRO A 156 -7.69 -21.46 17.80
CA PRO A 156 -8.20 -22.72 18.30
C PRO A 156 -9.29 -23.20 17.36
N VAL A 157 -9.24 -24.47 16.94
CA VAL A 157 -10.19 -25.04 15.98
C VAL A 157 -11.58 -24.82 16.56
N ALA A 158 -12.33 -23.89 15.96
CA ALA A 158 -13.69 -23.64 16.39
C ALA A 158 -14.47 -24.95 16.26
N PRO A 159 -15.40 -25.25 17.17
CA PRO A 159 -16.29 -26.39 17.00
C PRO A 159 -16.98 -26.23 15.65
N THR A 160 -16.58 -27.05 14.68
CA THR A 160 -17.16 -26.97 13.34
C THR A 160 -18.64 -27.35 13.45
N PRO A 161 -19.57 -26.59 12.83
CA PRO A 161 -20.99 -26.94 12.83
C PRO A 161 -21.28 -28.27 12.11
N LEU A 162 -20.27 -28.86 11.47
CA LEU A 162 -20.34 -30.14 10.78
C LEU A 162 -20.75 -31.31 11.69
N SER A 163 -20.60 -31.22 13.02
CA SER A 163 -21.13 -32.25 13.94
C SER A 163 -21.84 -31.65 15.17
N PRO A 164 -23.16 -31.85 15.32
CA PRO A 164 -23.93 -31.29 16.43
C PRO A 164 -23.54 -31.87 17.80
N ILE A 165 -22.96 -33.08 17.82
CA ILE A 165 -22.52 -33.76 19.06
C ILE A 165 -21.26 -33.09 19.62
N SER A 166 -20.30 -32.70 18.77
CA SER A 166 -19.09 -32.00 19.23
C SER A 166 -19.41 -30.66 19.87
N LEU A 167 -20.39 -29.93 19.32
CA LEU A 167 -20.84 -28.65 19.88
C LEU A 167 -21.51 -28.83 21.25
N LEU A 168 -22.34 -29.86 21.41
CA LEU A 168 -22.96 -30.20 22.70
C LEU A 168 -21.92 -30.66 23.73
N TYR A 169 -20.92 -31.44 23.31
CA TYR A 169 -19.80 -31.84 24.17
C TYR A 169 -19.02 -30.62 24.67
N ASP A 170 -18.73 -29.65 23.81
CA ASP A 170 -18.02 -28.43 24.22
C ASP A 170 -18.87 -27.51 25.11
N MET A 171 -20.20 -27.46 24.92
CA MET A 171 -21.10 -26.65 25.74
C MET A 171 -21.38 -27.26 27.14
N PHE A 172 -21.50 -28.59 27.23
CA PHE A 172 -22.02 -29.27 28.43
C PHE A 172 -21.03 -30.20 29.13
N SER A 173 -19.90 -30.61 28.52
CA SER A 173 -18.91 -31.49 29.16
C SER A 173 -17.94 -30.72 30.07
N LYS A 174 -17.53 -31.37 31.17
CA LYS A 174 -16.45 -30.85 32.05
C LYS A 174 -15.09 -30.87 31.34
N GLU A 175 -14.86 -31.88 30.50
CA GLU A 175 -13.62 -32.06 29.74
C GLU A 175 -13.48 -31.00 28.62
N GLY A 176 -14.59 -30.66 27.94
CA GLY A 176 -14.61 -29.59 26.92
C GLY A 176 -14.19 -28.23 27.50
N LYS A 177 -14.73 -27.86 28.66
CA LYS A 177 -14.34 -26.62 29.39
C LYS A 177 -12.88 -26.62 29.83
N GLN A 178 -12.35 -27.77 30.22
CA GLN A 178 -10.94 -27.93 30.60
C GLN A 178 -10.02 -27.78 29.38
N ASN A 179 -10.38 -28.38 28.25
CA ASN A 179 -9.62 -28.28 27.01
C ASN A 179 -9.61 -26.84 26.46
N GLN A 180 -10.75 -26.14 26.50
CA GLN A 180 -10.81 -24.72 26.14
C GLN A 180 -9.92 -23.86 27.05
N LYS A 181 -9.96 -24.10 28.36
CA LYS A 181 -9.11 -23.39 29.33
C LYS A 181 -7.63 -23.69 29.11
N LEU A 182 -7.27 -24.93 28.78
CA LEU A 182 -5.90 -25.33 28.44
C LEU A 182 -5.40 -24.61 27.19
N GLN A 183 -6.22 -24.56 26.14
CA GLN A 183 -5.90 -23.84 24.89
C GLN A 183 -5.68 -22.35 25.14
N GLN A 184 -6.52 -21.71 25.95
CA GLN A 184 -6.35 -20.30 26.36
C GLN A 184 -5.02 -20.09 27.10
N LEU A 185 -4.65 -21.00 28.01
CA LEU A 185 -3.39 -20.91 28.75
C LEU A 185 -2.17 -21.05 27.84
N LEU A 186 -2.19 -22.01 26.91
CA LEU A 186 -1.12 -22.18 25.92
C LEU A 186 -0.96 -20.93 25.05
N MET A 187 -2.07 -20.36 24.58
CA MET A 187 -2.06 -19.12 23.78
C MET A 187 -1.47 -17.94 24.57
N ILE A 188 -1.89 -17.77 25.83
CA ILE A 188 -1.35 -16.71 26.71
C ILE A 188 0.15 -16.90 26.95
N GLN A 189 0.58 -18.14 27.18
CA GLN A 189 1.99 -18.46 27.42
C GLN A 189 2.85 -18.18 26.17
N GLU A 190 2.36 -18.52 24.99
CA GLU A 190 3.03 -18.26 23.73
C GLU A 190 3.12 -16.75 23.43
N LEU A 191 2.04 -15.99 23.65
CA LEU A 191 2.03 -14.53 23.49
C LEU A 191 3.01 -13.84 24.45
N LYS A 192 3.05 -14.28 25.72
CA LYS A 192 4.03 -13.79 26.71
C LYS A 192 5.46 -14.06 26.25
N ARG A 193 5.75 -15.29 25.83
CA ARG A 193 7.06 -15.68 25.33
C ARG A 193 7.48 -14.84 24.11
N ARG A 194 6.60 -14.65 23.14
CA ARG A 194 6.86 -13.79 21.97
C ARG A 194 7.13 -12.35 22.35
N ARG A 195 6.38 -11.81 23.32
CA ARG A 195 6.60 -10.46 23.84
C ARG A 195 7.95 -10.33 24.52
N GLU A 196 8.33 -11.30 25.35
CA GLU A 196 9.65 -11.34 26.01
C GLU A 196 10.79 -11.48 25.00
N GLU A 197 10.64 -12.33 23.99
CA GLU A 197 11.60 -12.48 22.89
C GLU A 197 11.76 -11.16 22.10
N LYS A 198 10.65 -10.46 21.81
CA LYS A 198 10.64 -9.14 21.17
C LYS A 198 11.31 -8.07 22.03
N GLU A 199 11.00 -8.00 23.32
CA GLU A 199 11.61 -7.06 24.26
C GLU A 199 13.11 -7.34 24.42
N ASN A 200 13.50 -8.62 24.50
CA ASN A 200 14.91 -9.04 24.54
C ASN A 200 15.65 -8.83 23.21
N TYR A 201 14.97 -8.78 22.08
CA TYR A 201 15.56 -8.33 20.83
C TYR A 201 15.76 -6.82 20.84
N ASN A 202 14.70 -6.06 21.19
CA ASN A 202 14.72 -4.59 21.20
C ASN A 202 15.77 -3.99 22.13
N ARG A 203 16.06 -4.59 23.28
CA ARG A 203 17.15 -4.12 24.19
C ARG A 203 18.54 -4.08 23.56
N PHE A 204 18.78 -4.76 22.43
CA PHE A 204 20.06 -4.74 21.73
C PHE A 204 20.15 -3.66 20.65
N PHE A 205 19.06 -2.93 20.39
CA PHE A 205 18.99 -1.87 19.39
C PHE A 205 18.56 -0.58 20.07
N LYS A 206 19.36 0.48 19.90
CA LYS A 206 19.16 1.76 20.61
C LYS A 206 17.94 2.53 20.10
N ASP A 207 17.58 2.33 18.83
CA ASP A 207 16.39 2.87 18.17
C ASP A 207 15.86 1.85 17.13
N ASN A 208 14.68 1.28 17.38
CA ASN A 208 13.98 0.38 16.44
C ASN A 208 12.69 1.01 15.89
N THR A 209 12.48 2.31 16.11
CA THR A 209 11.28 3.07 15.70
C THR A 209 11.19 3.29 14.18
N GLY A 210 12.23 2.97 13.41
CA GLY A 210 12.24 3.12 11.94
C GLY A 210 11.24 2.23 11.17
N TYR A 211 10.56 1.29 11.85
CA TYR A 211 9.54 0.42 11.26
C TYR A 211 8.15 0.56 11.90
N GLU A 212 7.97 1.51 12.83
CA GLU A 212 6.64 1.82 13.35
C GLU A 212 5.89 2.62 12.28
N ILE A 213 5.08 1.92 11.49
CA ILE A 213 4.06 2.57 10.66
C ILE A 213 3.04 3.13 11.65
N ASP A 214 3.02 4.46 11.82
CA ASP A 214 1.95 5.17 12.52
C ASP A 214 0.60 4.66 11.97
N ARG A 215 -0.19 4.02 12.84
CA ARG A 215 -1.55 3.56 12.52
C ARG A 215 -2.58 4.53 13.07
#